data_AF-A0A0K1PSU4-F1
#
_entry.id   AF-A0A0K1PSU4-F1
#
_cell.length_a   1.000
_cell.length_b   1.000
_cell.length_c   1.000
_cell.angle_alpha   90.00
_cell.angle_beta   90.00
_cell.angle_gamma   90.00
#
_symmetry.space_group_name_H-M   'P 1'
#
loop_
_entity.id
_entity.type
_entity.pdbx_description
1 polymer ?
#
loop_
_entity_poly.entity_id
_entity_poly.type
_entity_poly.pdbx_seq_one_letter_code
_entity_poly.pdbx_strand_id
1 'polypeptide(L)'
;MRRLAVSMMALALLGAAACGGPDANTSGRDALADKWHKRAEQSYKAGDLDDATTAIDGALKAAPQDPETRLLGARIALAKLDYAQAIKLTENLPSSDAKGVRGRALWYSGDIERAADDLEDMLRDPNVKDNWARDVAKLARRGQGRHPFAIEGGMVAAVEMPQAGPALVVPCELEGERILALVSTAMGEFMIDSSSRKEPAWVNLRFGEHLEVKDVPALTYDLSNVSRQLGAPIKALIGVNALRHMHVTFDRRGSQFVVRKSEPAAPPDASRVPLVYVRGGGMMMRAAVSSKDDGQALLFVDSAQFYPLALDDVLLKRSGADLASFRTEPGAPQNMKLGMLPYFKLGTLDLPQVPAMQGAPLSDYKSNFDVDLGGVVGAGLLSAFRVTFGDEGRALWLEIDPALMQGAPQNGAPAVAEPPPAQAPAAAPTAPAAAPKAGAAPKPAAPKAPAKPKADSKGAAQ
;
A
#
# COMPACT_ATOMS: atom_id res chain seq x y z
N MET A 1 -21.55 -62.81 79.55
CA MET A 1 -20.46 -62.03 80.16
C MET A 1 -19.98 -60.97 79.17
N ARG A 2 -19.90 -59.70 79.62
CA ARG A 2 -19.09 -58.55 79.14
C ARG A 2 -18.87 -58.39 77.61
N ARG A 3 -19.54 -57.44 76.95
CA ARG A 3 -19.23 -55.98 76.77
C ARG A 3 -18.28 -55.69 75.60
N LEU A 4 -18.72 -54.80 74.69
CA LEU A 4 -18.03 -53.75 73.90
C LEU A 4 -18.71 -53.67 72.51
N ALA A 5 -19.68 -52.77 72.26
CA ALA A 5 -19.58 -51.31 72.09
C ALA A 5 -18.59 -50.90 70.97
N VAL A 6 -19.11 -50.33 69.88
CA VAL A 6 -18.86 -48.94 69.43
C VAL A 6 -19.68 -48.67 68.16
N SER A 7 -20.54 -47.64 68.26
CA SER A 7 -21.23 -46.95 67.17
C SER A 7 -20.29 -45.98 66.45
N MET A 8 -20.49 -45.78 65.14
CA MET A 8 -20.27 -44.54 64.36
C MET A 8 -20.27 -44.93 62.87
N MET A 9 -20.80 -44.20 61.89
CA MET A 9 -21.51 -42.93 61.81
C MET A 9 -22.02 -42.88 60.36
N ALA A 10 -23.32 -42.67 60.16
CA ALA A 10 -23.89 -42.45 58.83
C ALA A 10 -23.80 -40.96 58.49
N LEU A 11 -23.06 -40.61 57.44
CA LEU A 11 -23.15 -39.31 56.78
C LEU A 11 -22.74 -39.47 55.31
N ALA A 12 -23.69 -39.86 54.46
CA ALA A 12 -23.53 -39.84 53.01
C ALA A 12 -23.89 -38.42 52.52
N LEU A 13 -22.87 -37.57 52.40
CA LEU A 13 -22.95 -36.30 51.69
C LEU A 13 -22.96 -36.56 50.18
N LEU A 14 -23.97 -36.03 49.50
CA LEU A 14 -24.07 -35.97 48.04
C LEU A 14 -22.85 -35.22 47.46
N GLY A 15 -21.97 -35.95 46.80
CA GLY A 15 -21.00 -35.39 45.87
C GLY A 15 -21.66 -35.20 44.51
N ALA A 16 -22.15 -34.00 44.22
CA ALA A 16 -22.41 -33.57 42.86
C ALA A 16 -21.08 -33.52 42.11
N ALA A 17 -20.77 -34.58 41.36
CA ALA A 17 -19.75 -34.54 40.33
C ALA A 17 -20.23 -33.57 39.25
N ALA A 18 -19.74 -32.33 39.31
CA ALA A 18 -19.79 -31.40 38.21
C ALA A 18 -18.90 -31.94 37.09
N CYS A 19 -19.45 -32.82 36.27
CA CYS A 19 -18.95 -33.08 34.93
C CYS A 19 -19.19 -31.80 34.11
N GLY A 20 -18.25 -30.85 34.20
CA GLY A 20 -18.12 -29.81 33.20
C GLY A 20 -17.91 -30.50 31.86
N GLY A 21 -18.93 -30.47 30.99
CA GLY A 21 -18.78 -30.86 29.60
C GLY A 21 -17.69 -29.99 28.95
N PRO A 22 -16.92 -30.53 28.00
CA PRO A 22 -15.93 -29.73 27.29
C PRO A 22 -16.63 -28.53 26.66
N ASP A 23 -16.13 -27.33 26.96
CA ASP A 23 -16.51 -26.12 26.26
C ASP A 23 -16.37 -26.36 24.76
N ALA A 24 -17.42 -26.11 23.98
CA ALA A 24 -17.42 -26.25 22.52
C ALA A 24 -16.47 -25.28 21.78
N ASN A 25 -15.61 -24.58 22.53
CA ASN A 25 -14.63 -23.60 22.07
C ASN A 25 -13.19 -23.92 22.50
N THR A 26 -12.92 -25.07 23.13
CA THR A 26 -11.53 -25.52 23.27
C THR A 26 -11.10 -26.07 21.91
N SER A 27 -10.29 -25.30 21.18
CA SER A 27 -9.51 -25.83 20.06
C SER A 27 -8.90 -27.15 20.53
N GLY A 28 -9.06 -28.25 19.79
CA GLY A 28 -8.48 -29.56 20.14
C GLY A 28 -6.95 -29.59 20.18
N ARG A 29 -6.31 -28.42 20.17
CA ARG A 29 -4.89 -28.16 20.28
C ARG A 29 -4.43 -28.36 21.73
N ASP A 30 -3.25 -28.96 21.90
CA ASP A 30 -2.60 -28.98 23.20
C ASP A 30 -2.13 -27.57 23.61
N ALA A 31 -1.77 -27.41 24.89
CA ALA A 31 -1.39 -26.10 25.44
C ALA A 31 -0.12 -25.51 24.79
N LEU A 32 0.78 -26.35 24.28
CA LEU A 32 2.02 -25.90 23.63
C LEU A 32 1.71 -25.36 22.23
N ALA A 33 0.93 -26.10 21.44
CA ALA A 33 0.45 -25.71 20.12
C ALA A 33 -0.35 -24.41 20.19
N ASP A 34 -1.23 -24.26 21.18
CA ASP A 34 -2.00 -23.03 21.38
C ASP A 34 -1.10 -21.82 21.71
N LYS A 35 -0.08 -22.00 22.55
CA LYS A 35 0.89 -20.93 22.85
C LYS A 35 1.65 -20.48 21.60
N TRP A 36 2.10 -21.42 20.78
CA TRP A 36 2.78 -21.12 19.53
C TRP A 36 1.85 -20.43 18.52
N HIS A 37 0.62 -20.92 18.39
CA HIS A 37 -0.39 -20.35 17.51
C HIS A 37 -0.70 -18.90 17.87
N LYS A 38 -0.96 -18.61 19.16
CA LYS A 38 -1.25 -17.24 19.62
C LYS A 38 -0.09 -16.28 19.38
N ARG A 39 1.15 -16.74 19.59
CA ARG A 39 2.34 -15.93 19.26
C ARG A 39 2.41 -15.65 17.76
N ALA A 40 2.19 -16.67 16.91
CA ALA A 40 2.19 -16.49 15.47
C ALA A 40 1.12 -15.49 15.01
N GLU A 41 -0.09 -15.57 15.59
CA GLU A 41 -1.19 -14.65 15.30
C GLU A 41 -0.84 -13.21 15.68
N GLN A 42 -0.30 -13.01 16.90
CA GLN A 42 0.11 -11.70 17.38
C GLN A 42 1.21 -11.10 16.49
N SER A 43 2.23 -11.90 16.15
CA SER A 43 3.35 -11.44 15.31
C SER A 43 2.90 -11.16 13.87
N TYR A 44 1.98 -11.97 13.31
CA TYR A 44 1.37 -11.70 12.01
C TYR A 44 0.59 -10.38 12.02
N LYS A 45 -0.25 -10.15 13.04
CA LYS A 45 -1.00 -8.89 13.21
C LYS A 45 -0.08 -7.67 13.33
N ALA A 46 1.07 -7.82 13.99
CA ALA A 46 2.09 -6.77 14.08
C ALA A 46 2.96 -6.62 12.81
N GLY A 47 2.79 -7.51 11.83
CA GLY A 47 3.59 -7.56 10.60
C GLY A 47 5.01 -8.11 10.80
N ASP A 48 5.32 -8.69 11.97
CA ASP A 48 6.59 -9.36 12.25
C ASP A 48 6.59 -10.77 11.65
N LEU A 49 6.74 -10.86 10.33
CA LEU A 49 6.60 -12.13 9.62
C LEU A 49 7.70 -13.15 9.93
N ASP A 50 8.86 -12.72 10.40
CA ASP A 50 9.94 -13.64 10.76
C ASP A 50 9.66 -14.33 12.09
N ASP A 51 9.19 -13.57 13.09
CA ASP A 51 8.69 -14.18 14.33
C ASP A 51 7.41 -15.00 14.08
N ALA A 52 6.49 -14.50 13.24
CA ALA A 52 5.27 -15.23 12.90
C ALA A 52 5.58 -16.57 12.22
N THR A 53 6.56 -16.60 11.29
CA THR A 53 7.03 -17.83 10.64
C THR A 53 7.61 -18.80 11.67
N THR A 54 8.52 -18.31 12.53
CA THR A 54 9.14 -19.15 13.57
C THR A 54 8.11 -19.74 14.52
N ALA A 55 7.14 -18.92 14.95
CA ALA A 55 6.10 -19.34 15.86
C ALA A 55 5.12 -20.32 15.21
N ILE A 56 4.72 -20.08 13.95
CA ILE A 56 3.78 -20.97 13.26
C ILE A 56 4.41 -22.32 12.93
N ASP A 57 5.72 -22.37 12.64
CA ASP A 57 6.44 -23.64 12.49
C ASP A 57 6.44 -24.45 13.79
N GLY A 58 6.55 -23.79 14.94
CA GLY A 58 6.39 -24.42 16.25
C GLY A 58 4.99 -25.00 16.45
N ALA A 59 3.95 -24.25 16.07
CA ALA A 59 2.56 -24.69 16.17
C ALA A 59 2.27 -25.86 15.22
N LEU A 60 2.75 -25.81 13.97
CA LEU A 60 2.60 -26.87 12.96
C LEU A 60 3.35 -28.15 13.34
N LYS A 61 4.49 -28.04 14.04
CA LYS A 61 5.19 -29.23 14.57
C LYS A 61 4.39 -29.91 15.68
N ALA A 62 3.74 -29.14 16.54
CA ALA A 62 2.94 -29.66 17.65
C ALA A 62 1.56 -30.19 17.18
N ALA A 63 0.94 -29.52 16.21
CA ALA A 63 -0.39 -29.83 15.70
C ALA A 63 -0.46 -29.74 14.16
N PRO A 64 0.16 -30.67 13.42
CA PRO A 64 0.35 -30.55 11.96
C PRO A 64 -0.94 -30.61 11.14
N GLN A 65 -2.01 -31.17 11.70
CA GLN A 65 -3.30 -31.33 11.02
C GLN A 65 -4.36 -30.34 11.52
N ASP A 66 -4.01 -29.44 12.45
CA ASP A 66 -4.95 -28.45 12.96
C ASP A 66 -5.31 -27.42 11.86
N PRO A 67 -6.59 -27.35 11.43
CA PRO A 67 -7.00 -26.50 10.30
C PRO A 67 -6.72 -25.02 10.51
N GLU A 68 -6.90 -24.51 11.74
CA GLU A 68 -6.68 -23.09 12.06
C GLU A 68 -5.19 -22.73 12.00
N THR A 69 -4.33 -23.58 12.56
CA THR A 69 -2.87 -23.41 12.50
C THR A 69 -2.36 -23.47 11.07
N ARG A 70 -2.86 -24.40 10.26
CA ARG A 70 -2.54 -24.49 8.83
C ARG A 70 -3.00 -23.24 8.07
N LEU A 71 -4.23 -22.77 8.32
CA LEU A 71 -4.76 -21.57 7.68
C LEU A 71 -3.96 -20.31 8.05
N LEU A 72 -3.60 -20.12 9.32
CA LEU A 72 -2.76 -19.02 9.76
C LEU A 72 -1.37 -19.08 9.10
N GLY A 73 -0.75 -20.27 9.06
CA GLY A 73 0.51 -20.46 8.36
C GLY A 73 0.42 -20.14 6.87
N ALA A 74 -0.69 -20.47 6.22
CA ALA A 74 -0.91 -20.11 4.82
C ALA A 74 -1.06 -18.60 4.60
N ARG A 75 -1.72 -17.89 5.52
CA ARG A 75 -1.82 -16.41 5.47
C ARG A 75 -0.45 -15.77 5.64
N ILE A 76 0.36 -16.26 6.59
CA ILE A 76 1.75 -15.81 6.79
C ILE A 76 2.57 -16.06 5.52
N ALA A 77 2.51 -17.26 4.95
CA ALA A 77 3.22 -17.61 3.72
C ALA A 77 2.80 -16.72 2.54
N LEU A 78 1.49 -16.51 2.33
CA LEU A 78 0.97 -15.61 1.31
C LEU A 78 1.46 -14.17 1.52
N ALA A 79 1.52 -13.70 2.77
CA ALA A 79 2.02 -12.37 3.11
C ALA A 79 3.53 -12.20 2.85
N LYS A 80 4.30 -13.29 2.84
CA LYS A 80 5.71 -13.34 2.44
C LYS A 80 5.91 -13.59 0.94
N LEU A 81 4.82 -13.70 0.17
CA LEU A 81 4.84 -14.11 -1.23
C LEU A 81 5.41 -15.53 -1.44
N ASP A 82 5.30 -16.40 -0.44
CA ASP A 82 5.61 -17.83 -0.53
C ASP A 82 4.34 -18.60 -0.95
N TYR A 83 4.02 -18.51 -2.24
CA TYR A 83 2.81 -19.08 -2.81
C TYR A 83 2.78 -20.60 -2.70
N ALA A 84 3.92 -21.27 -2.88
CA ALA A 84 4.01 -22.72 -2.81
C ALA A 84 3.65 -23.23 -1.41
N GLN A 85 4.19 -22.60 -0.36
CA GLN A 85 3.86 -22.96 1.01
C GLN A 85 2.42 -22.61 1.37
N ALA A 86 1.88 -21.49 0.90
CA ALA A 86 0.47 -21.14 1.10
C ALA A 86 -0.49 -22.17 0.49
N ILE A 87 -0.20 -22.64 -0.73
CA ILE A 87 -0.98 -23.69 -1.42
C ILE A 87 -0.90 -25.00 -0.64
N LYS A 88 0.31 -25.42 -0.23
CA LYS A 88 0.52 -26.64 0.55
C LYS A 88 -0.24 -26.63 1.88
N LEU A 89 -0.16 -25.54 2.62
CA LEU A 89 -0.82 -25.44 3.93
C LEU A 89 -2.35 -25.42 3.82
N THR A 90 -2.89 -24.86 2.74
CA THR A 90 -4.34 -24.84 2.48
C THR A 90 -4.87 -26.11 1.81
N GLU A 91 -4.00 -27.02 1.38
CA GLU A 91 -4.41 -28.25 0.68
C GLU A 91 -5.43 -29.07 1.50
N ASN A 92 -6.51 -29.50 0.87
CA ASN A 92 -7.61 -30.26 1.49
C ASN A 92 -8.35 -29.55 2.64
N LEU A 93 -8.11 -28.25 2.89
CA LEU A 93 -8.94 -27.47 3.80
C LEU A 93 -10.21 -27.02 3.06
N PRO A 94 -11.42 -27.39 3.55
CA PRO A 94 -12.66 -27.17 2.81
C PRO A 94 -13.26 -25.77 2.99
N SER A 95 -12.77 -24.99 3.97
CA SER A 95 -13.36 -23.69 4.31
C SER A 95 -13.20 -22.67 3.18
N SER A 96 -14.17 -21.76 3.05
CA SER A 96 -14.14 -20.65 2.10
C SER A 96 -12.90 -19.77 2.29
N ASP A 97 -12.49 -19.52 3.55
CA ASP A 97 -11.24 -18.82 3.87
C ASP A 97 -9.99 -19.51 3.29
N ALA A 98 -9.89 -20.84 3.44
CA ALA A 98 -8.75 -21.58 2.92
C ALA A 98 -8.72 -21.57 1.39
N LYS A 99 -9.88 -21.73 0.74
CA LYS A 99 -10.02 -21.58 -0.72
C LYS A 99 -9.64 -20.17 -1.17
N GLY A 100 -10.04 -19.14 -0.43
CA GLY A 100 -9.70 -17.75 -0.73
C GLY A 100 -8.20 -17.44 -0.64
N VAL A 101 -7.51 -18.02 0.35
CA VAL A 101 -6.04 -17.93 0.46
C VAL A 101 -5.36 -18.71 -0.66
N ARG A 102 -5.82 -19.92 -0.96
CA ARG A 102 -5.26 -20.77 -2.02
C ARG A 102 -5.43 -20.16 -3.40
N GLY A 103 -6.64 -19.68 -3.72
CA GLY A 103 -6.95 -19.01 -4.97
C GLY A 103 -6.11 -17.75 -5.20
N ARG A 104 -5.84 -16.96 -4.14
CA ARG A 104 -4.90 -15.84 -4.19
C ARG A 104 -3.47 -16.28 -4.46
N ALA A 105 -3.00 -17.30 -3.76
CA ALA A 105 -1.65 -17.82 -3.97
C ALA A 105 -1.46 -18.33 -5.40
N LEU A 106 -2.43 -19.08 -5.93
CA LEU A 106 -2.46 -19.55 -7.32
C LEU A 106 -2.48 -18.40 -8.33
N TRP A 107 -3.33 -17.39 -8.09
CA TRP A 107 -3.41 -16.20 -8.93
C TRP A 107 -2.06 -15.47 -9.03
N TYR A 108 -1.46 -15.16 -7.88
CA TYR A 108 -0.19 -14.44 -7.85
C TYR A 108 1.01 -15.28 -8.29
N SER A 109 0.93 -16.62 -8.24
CA SER A 109 1.94 -17.50 -8.84
C SER A 109 1.75 -17.72 -10.35
N GLY A 110 0.68 -17.19 -10.95
CA GLY A 110 0.37 -17.34 -12.37
C GLY A 110 -0.38 -18.62 -12.75
N ASP A 111 -0.82 -19.43 -11.78
CA ASP A 111 -1.64 -20.63 -12.00
C ASP A 111 -3.13 -20.24 -12.08
N ILE A 112 -3.47 -19.51 -13.15
CA ILE A 112 -4.76 -18.83 -13.31
C ILE A 112 -5.95 -19.79 -13.45
N GLU A 113 -5.76 -20.97 -14.03
CA GLU A 113 -6.86 -21.94 -14.18
C GLU A 113 -7.34 -22.45 -12.82
N ARG A 114 -6.40 -22.91 -11.98
CA ARG A 114 -6.71 -23.39 -10.63
C ARG A 114 -7.12 -22.25 -9.71
N ALA A 115 -6.58 -21.04 -9.92
CA ALA A 115 -7.04 -19.86 -9.21
C ALA A 115 -8.53 -19.59 -9.47
N ALA A 116 -8.99 -19.71 -10.72
CA ALA A 116 -10.40 -19.55 -11.06
C ALA A 116 -11.28 -20.59 -10.35
N ASP A 117 -10.86 -21.87 -10.36
CA ASP A 117 -11.60 -22.95 -9.69
C ASP A 117 -11.78 -22.67 -8.19
N ASP A 118 -10.69 -22.37 -7.47
CA ASP A 118 -10.73 -22.13 -6.02
C ASP A 118 -11.53 -20.88 -5.65
N LEU A 119 -11.41 -19.79 -6.42
CA LEU A 119 -12.13 -18.55 -6.16
C LEU A 119 -13.63 -18.70 -6.47
N GLU A 120 -14.01 -19.39 -7.53
CA GLU A 120 -15.41 -19.70 -7.82
C GLU A 120 -16.02 -20.60 -6.74
N ASP A 121 -15.28 -21.62 -6.30
CA ASP A 121 -15.72 -22.51 -5.22
C ASP A 121 -15.86 -21.80 -3.88
N MET A 122 -15.02 -20.80 -3.60
CA MET A 122 -15.19 -19.91 -2.45
C MET A 122 -16.46 -19.07 -2.58
N LEU A 123 -16.72 -18.50 -3.76
CA LEU A 123 -17.86 -17.62 -4.02
C LEU A 123 -19.22 -18.34 -4.07
N ARG A 124 -19.24 -19.68 -4.07
CA ARG A 124 -20.45 -20.48 -3.87
C ARG A 124 -21.00 -20.39 -2.45
N ASP A 125 -20.18 -20.01 -1.47
CA ASP A 125 -20.64 -19.74 -0.11
C ASP A 125 -21.39 -18.40 -0.06
N PRO A 126 -22.69 -18.37 0.28
CA PRO A 126 -23.49 -17.14 0.28
C PRO A 126 -23.03 -16.11 1.31
N ASN A 127 -22.20 -16.50 2.28
CA ASN A 127 -21.64 -15.58 3.28
C ASN A 127 -20.42 -14.81 2.75
N VAL A 128 -19.81 -15.26 1.66
CA VAL A 128 -18.63 -14.63 1.08
C VAL A 128 -19.04 -13.49 0.15
N LYS A 129 -18.60 -12.28 0.48
CA LYS A 129 -18.77 -11.07 -0.34
C LYS A 129 -17.42 -10.49 -0.71
N ASP A 130 -16.77 -11.10 -1.70
CA ASP A 130 -15.44 -10.71 -2.16
C ASP A 130 -15.50 -10.24 -3.62
N ASN A 131 -15.58 -8.92 -3.81
CA ASN A 131 -15.64 -8.32 -5.15
C ASN A 131 -14.37 -8.59 -5.96
N TRP A 132 -13.21 -8.59 -5.31
CA TRP A 132 -11.93 -8.89 -5.96
C TRP A 132 -11.95 -10.32 -6.50
N ALA A 133 -12.34 -11.30 -5.69
CA ALA A 133 -12.37 -12.70 -6.12
C ALA A 133 -13.34 -12.93 -7.28
N ARG A 134 -14.50 -12.25 -7.27
CA ARG A 134 -15.48 -12.34 -8.35
C ARG A 134 -14.91 -11.85 -9.69
N ASP A 135 -14.21 -10.72 -9.67
CA ASP A 135 -13.70 -10.11 -10.88
C ASP A 135 -12.44 -10.85 -11.39
N VAL A 136 -11.58 -11.30 -10.46
CA VAL A 136 -10.40 -12.11 -10.75
C VAL A 136 -10.77 -13.49 -11.28
N ALA A 137 -11.74 -14.20 -10.69
CA ALA A 137 -12.17 -15.50 -11.21
C ALA A 137 -12.64 -15.42 -12.67
N LYS A 138 -13.47 -14.41 -12.99
CA LYS A 138 -13.91 -14.14 -14.38
C LYS A 138 -12.76 -13.79 -15.31
N LEU A 139 -11.79 -13.02 -14.83
CA LEU A 139 -10.62 -12.65 -15.63
C LEU A 139 -9.73 -13.87 -15.90
N ALA A 140 -9.49 -14.68 -14.88
CA ALA A 140 -8.69 -15.90 -14.93
C ALA A 140 -9.27 -16.92 -15.93
N ARG A 141 -10.59 -17.14 -15.94
CA ARG A 141 -11.27 -17.98 -16.96
C ARG A 141 -11.04 -17.50 -18.39
N ARG A 142 -10.95 -16.18 -18.60
CA ARG A 142 -10.69 -15.58 -19.92
C ARG A 142 -9.20 -15.56 -20.28
N GLY A 143 -8.34 -15.99 -19.37
CA GLY A 143 -6.88 -15.96 -19.52
C GLY A 143 -6.25 -17.27 -19.95
N GLN A 144 -7.02 -18.30 -20.32
CA GLN A 144 -6.47 -19.62 -20.62
C GLN A 144 -5.26 -19.57 -21.56
N GLY A 145 -4.15 -20.18 -21.15
CA GLY A 145 -2.89 -20.22 -21.90
C GLY A 145 -2.04 -18.94 -21.85
N ARG A 146 -2.46 -17.90 -21.12
CA ARG A 146 -1.66 -16.68 -20.92
C ARG A 146 -0.58 -16.87 -19.86
N HIS A 147 0.47 -16.07 -19.97
CA HIS A 147 1.58 -16.04 -19.02
C HIS A 147 1.70 -14.63 -18.44
N PRO A 148 1.08 -14.37 -17.28
CA PRO A 148 1.01 -13.02 -16.73
C PRO A 148 2.39 -12.36 -16.62
N PHE A 149 2.46 -11.09 -17.02
CA PHE A 149 3.65 -10.24 -16.93
C PHE A 149 4.86 -10.70 -17.76
N ALA A 150 4.65 -11.39 -18.88
CA ALA A 150 5.76 -11.71 -19.78
C ALA A 150 6.40 -10.42 -20.34
N ILE A 151 7.70 -10.22 -20.09
CA ILE A 151 8.45 -9.03 -20.55
C ILE A 151 9.21 -9.33 -21.84
N GLU A 152 8.91 -8.56 -22.88
CA GLU A 152 9.51 -8.65 -24.20
C GLU A 152 10.26 -7.37 -24.61
N GLY A 153 11.17 -7.52 -25.58
CA GLY A 153 11.96 -6.43 -26.14
C GLY A 153 13.23 -6.11 -25.32
N GLY A 154 13.43 -4.83 -25.00
CA GLY A 154 14.61 -4.30 -24.33
C GLY A 154 14.76 -4.77 -22.88
N MET A 155 15.99 -4.67 -22.35
CA MET A 155 16.30 -5.08 -20.97
C MET A 155 15.82 -4.08 -19.92
N VAL A 156 15.84 -2.79 -20.25
CA VAL A 156 15.52 -1.67 -19.36
C VAL A 156 14.82 -0.59 -20.18
N ALA A 157 13.81 0.04 -19.59
CA ALA A 157 13.21 1.28 -20.09
C ALA A 157 13.18 2.32 -18.98
N ALA A 158 13.62 3.53 -19.28
CA ALA A 158 13.48 4.69 -18.39
C ALA A 158 12.48 5.66 -19.00
N VAL A 159 11.53 6.10 -18.18
CA VAL A 159 10.48 7.04 -18.53
C VAL A 159 10.62 8.28 -17.65
N GLU A 160 10.51 9.45 -18.27
CA GLU A 160 10.45 10.71 -17.53
C GLU A 160 9.06 10.92 -16.92
N MET A 161 9.00 11.12 -15.61
CA MET A 161 7.76 11.40 -14.89
C MET A 161 7.44 12.90 -14.94
N PRO A 162 6.23 13.33 -15.35
CA PRO A 162 5.87 14.74 -15.36
C PRO A 162 5.81 15.34 -13.95
N GLN A 163 5.92 16.65 -13.88
CA GLN A 163 5.82 17.38 -12.62
C GLN A 163 4.39 17.33 -12.07
N ALA A 164 4.19 16.61 -10.96
CA ALA A 164 2.87 16.38 -10.36
C ALA A 164 2.90 16.41 -8.81
N GLY A 165 3.70 17.33 -8.24
CA GLY A 165 3.95 17.33 -6.79
C GLY A 165 4.58 16.00 -6.35
N PRO A 166 4.11 15.37 -5.25
CA PRO A 166 4.62 14.07 -4.80
C PRO A 166 4.07 12.89 -5.61
N ALA A 167 3.07 13.10 -6.47
CA ALA A 167 2.46 12.01 -7.23
C ALA A 167 3.44 11.39 -8.23
N LEU A 168 3.39 10.07 -8.32
CA LEU A 168 4.23 9.25 -9.19
C LEU A 168 3.48 8.96 -10.50
N VAL A 169 3.29 10.00 -11.32
CA VAL A 169 2.63 9.88 -12.61
C VAL A 169 3.63 9.33 -13.62
N VAL A 170 3.23 8.30 -14.36
CA VAL A 170 4.07 7.56 -15.31
C VAL A 170 3.40 7.58 -16.68
N PRO A 171 4.00 8.24 -17.68
CA PRO A 171 3.62 8.07 -19.07
C PRO A 171 3.91 6.63 -19.53
N CYS A 172 2.92 5.95 -20.08
CA CYS A 172 3.12 4.64 -20.70
C CYS A 172 2.13 4.45 -21.84
N GLU A 173 2.24 3.32 -22.53
CA GLU A 173 1.22 2.90 -23.48
C GLU A 173 0.44 1.71 -22.95
N LEU A 174 -0.87 1.76 -23.14
CA LEU A 174 -1.83 0.70 -22.81
C LEU A 174 -2.51 0.29 -24.12
N GLU A 175 -2.31 -0.95 -24.57
CA GLU A 175 -2.87 -1.43 -25.85
C GLU A 175 -2.53 -0.51 -27.05
N GLY A 176 -1.32 0.06 -27.06
CA GLY A 176 -0.85 1.00 -28.08
C GLY A 176 -1.36 2.44 -27.93
N GLU A 177 -2.21 2.74 -26.96
CA GLU A 177 -2.64 4.09 -26.63
C GLU A 177 -1.71 4.71 -25.58
N ARG A 178 -1.17 5.91 -25.84
CA ARG A 178 -0.41 6.67 -24.84
C ARG A 178 -1.34 7.20 -23.74
N ILE A 179 -1.01 6.89 -22.49
CA ILE A 179 -1.79 7.26 -21.31
C ILE A 179 -0.90 7.84 -20.20
N LEU A 180 -1.54 8.46 -19.22
CA LEU A 180 -0.95 8.73 -17.92
C LEU A 180 -1.47 7.70 -16.91
N ALA A 181 -0.56 6.97 -16.30
CA ALA A 181 -0.84 6.07 -15.19
C ALA A 181 -0.30 6.67 -13.87
N LEU A 182 -0.86 6.28 -12.74
CA LEU A 182 -0.37 6.64 -11.41
C LEU A 182 0.14 5.39 -10.70
N VAL A 183 1.33 5.43 -10.10
CA VAL A 183 1.80 4.33 -9.24
C VAL A 183 0.94 4.29 -7.98
N SER A 184 0.31 3.14 -7.70
CA SER A 184 -0.63 2.97 -6.60
C SER A 184 -0.38 1.66 -5.86
N THR A 185 0.54 1.67 -4.91
CA THR A 185 0.95 0.49 -4.14
C THR A 185 -0.15 -0.07 -3.23
N ALA A 186 -1.24 0.66 -3.02
CA ALA A 186 -2.43 0.17 -2.32
C ALA A 186 -3.26 -0.82 -3.14
N MET A 187 -3.05 -0.87 -4.46
CA MET A 187 -3.75 -1.78 -5.36
C MET A 187 -2.87 -3.00 -5.64
N GLY A 188 -3.45 -4.20 -5.60
CA GLY A 188 -2.76 -5.43 -6.01
C GLY A 188 -2.54 -5.45 -7.51
N GLU A 189 -3.63 -5.32 -8.26
CA GLU A 189 -3.70 -5.41 -9.72
C GLU A 189 -3.48 -4.07 -10.41
N PHE A 190 -3.22 -4.13 -11.71
CA PHE A 190 -3.35 -2.95 -12.56
C PHE A 190 -4.82 -2.53 -12.63
N MET A 191 -5.10 -1.25 -12.44
CA MET A 191 -6.48 -0.74 -12.50
C MET A 191 -6.64 0.14 -13.74
N ILE A 192 -7.70 -0.07 -14.51
CA ILE A 192 -8.07 0.77 -15.67
C ILE A 192 -9.29 1.60 -15.31
N ASP A 193 -9.33 2.84 -15.79
CA ASP A 193 -10.48 3.71 -15.58
C ASP A 193 -11.77 3.08 -16.12
N SER A 194 -12.77 2.95 -15.25
CA SER A 194 -14.07 2.39 -15.54
C SER A 194 -14.86 3.21 -16.58
N SER A 195 -14.47 4.46 -16.84
CA SER A 195 -15.03 5.26 -17.93
C SER A 195 -14.58 4.75 -19.32
N SER A 196 -13.36 4.21 -19.41
CA SER A 196 -12.76 3.69 -20.64
C SER A 196 -13.08 2.23 -20.90
N ARG A 197 -13.26 1.42 -19.83
CA ARG A 197 -13.55 -0.01 -19.92
C ARG A 197 -14.48 -0.46 -18.80
N LYS A 198 -15.47 -1.30 -19.11
CA LYS A 198 -16.49 -1.76 -18.14
C LYS A 198 -16.22 -3.10 -17.49
N GLU A 199 -15.31 -3.89 -18.07
CA GLU A 199 -15.00 -5.24 -17.57
C GLU A 199 -13.50 -5.44 -17.38
N PRO A 200 -13.09 -6.30 -16.43
CA PRO A 200 -11.70 -6.73 -16.31
C PRO A 200 -11.16 -7.31 -17.62
N ALA A 201 -9.88 -7.10 -17.91
CA ALA A 201 -9.24 -7.55 -19.14
C ALA A 201 -7.77 -7.90 -18.91
N TRP A 202 -7.22 -8.71 -19.83
CA TRP A 202 -5.78 -8.88 -19.98
C TRP A 202 -5.29 -7.79 -20.93
N VAL A 203 -4.26 -7.05 -20.52
CA VAL A 203 -3.73 -5.93 -21.30
C VAL A 203 -2.22 -5.98 -21.43
N ASN A 204 -1.68 -5.29 -22.42
CA ASN A 204 -0.26 -5.07 -22.60
C ASN A 204 0.09 -3.62 -22.27
N LEU A 205 1.24 -3.47 -21.60
CA LEU A 205 1.83 -2.18 -21.27
C LEU A 205 3.13 -2.02 -22.05
N ARG A 206 3.41 -0.81 -22.55
CA ARG A 206 4.71 -0.49 -23.13
C ARG A 206 5.32 0.74 -22.47
N PHE A 207 6.60 0.66 -22.15
CA PHE A 207 7.39 1.72 -21.53
C PHE A 207 8.56 2.08 -22.44
N GLY A 208 8.71 3.37 -22.75
CA GLY A 208 9.66 3.82 -23.76
C GLY A 208 9.38 3.19 -25.13
N GLU A 209 10.44 2.96 -25.92
CA GLU A 209 10.31 2.45 -27.29
C GLU A 209 10.38 0.93 -27.40
N HIS A 210 10.94 0.25 -26.39
CA HIS A 210 11.42 -1.13 -26.58
C HIS A 210 10.99 -2.13 -25.51
N LEU A 211 10.37 -1.74 -24.39
CA LEU A 211 10.01 -2.69 -23.34
C LEU A 211 8.50 -2.84 -23.25
N GLU A 212 8.00 -4.04 -23.53
CA GLU A 212 6.59 -4.40 -23.45
C GLU A 212 6.37 -5.45 -22.35
N VAL A 213 5.34 -5.25 -21.55
CA VAL A 213 4.89 -6.18 -20.51
C VAL A 213 3.53 -6.70 -20.95
N LYS A 214 3.46 -7.98 -21.28
CA LYS A 214 2.27 -8.64 -21.81
C LYS A 214 1.45 -9.30 -20.71
N ASP A 215 0.19 -9.56 -21.05
CA ASP A 215 -0.73 -10.33 -20.21
C ASP A 215 -0.84 -9.75 -18.79
N VAL A 216 -0.86 -8.43 -18.66
CA VAL A 216 -1.08 -7.75 -17.38
C VAL A 216 -2.57 -7.90 -17.01
N PRO A 217 -2.91 -8.52 -15.88
CA PRO A 217 -4.28 -8.57 -15.44
C PRO A 217 -4.74 -7.20 -14.97
N ALA A 218 -5.83 -6.72 -15.56
CA ALA A 218 -6.39 -5.41 -15.27
C ALA A 218 -7.82 -5.50 -14.75
N LEU A 219 -8.08 -4.86 -13.62
CA LEU A 219 -9.43 -4.66 -13.07
C LEU A 219 -9.91 -3.23 -13.39
N THR A 220 -11.20 -2.99 -13.29
CA THR A 220 -11.78 -1.66 -13.53
C THR A 220 -11.96 -0.89 -12.22
N TYR A 221 -11.67 0.40 -12.22
CA TYR A 221 -11.84 1.28 -11.07
C TYR A 221 -12.26 2.68 -11.50
N ASP A 222 -13.02 3.42 -10.67
CA ASP A 222 -13.37 4.81 -10.98
C ASP A 222 -12.19 5.73 -10.67
N LEU A 223 -11.55 6.27 -11.72
CA LEU A 223 -10.40 7.18 -11.60
C LEU A 223 -10.78 8.66 -11.73
N SER A 224 -12.07 8.98 -11.74
CA SER A 224 -12.56 10.36 -11.90
C SER A 224 -12.07 11.29 -10.79
N ASN A 225 -12.04 10.81 -9.53
CA ASN A 225 -11.56 11.59 -8.39
C ASN A 225 -10.06 11.87 -8.48
N VAL A 226 -9.26 10.85 -8.79
CA VAL A 226 -7.79 10.96 -8.95
C VAL A 226 -7.46 11.91 -10.11
N SER A 227 -8.14 11.75 -11.25
CA SER A 227 -7.95 12.63 -12.41
C SER A 227 -8.27 14.09 -12.10
N ARG A 228 -9.36 14.34 -11.36
CA ARG A 228 -9.74 15.69 -10.93
C ARG A 228 -8.71 16.28 -9.97
N GLN A 229 -8.23 15.49 -9.00
CA GLN A 229 -7.24 15.92 -8.03
C GLN A 229 -5.91 16.30 -8.68
N LEU A 230 -5.49 15.58 -9.71
CA LEU A 230 -4.25 15.84 -10.46
C LEU A 230 -4.43 16.84 -11.61
N GLY A 231 -5.66 17.22 -11.95
CA GLY A 231 -5.94 18.11 -13.08
C GLY A 231 -5.55 17.53 -14.44
N ALA A 232 -5.43 16.20 -14.54
CA ALA A 232 -5.01 15.49 -15.74
C ALA A 232 -5.75 14.14 -15.87
N PRO A 233 -5.98 13.63 -17.09
CA PRO A 233 -6.68 12.36 -17.29
C PRO A 233 -5.78 11.17 -16.91
N ILE A 234 -5.93 10.67 -15.69
CA ILE A 234 -5.29 9.43 -15.25
C ILE A 234 -6.17 8.26 -15.68
N LYS A 235 -5.65 7.46 -16.61
CA LYS A 235 -6.41 6.34 -17.21
C LYS A 235 -6.12 5.00 -16.55
N ALA A 236 -5.06 4.91 -15.74
CA ALA A 236 -4.72 3.69 -15.05
C ALA A 236 -4.00 3.92 -13.72
N LEU A 237 -4.06 2.91 -12.84
CA LEU A 237 -3.22 2.77 -11.66
C LEU A 237 -2.30 1.56 -11.82
N ILE A 238 -1.00 1.74 -11.58
CA ILE A 238 -0.03 0.66 -11.57
C ILE A 238 0.03 0.06 -10.16
N GLY A 239 -0.63 -1.08 -9.99
CA GLY A 239 -0.65 -1.83 -8.74
C GLY A 239 0.65 -2.59 -8.46
N VAL A 240 0.81 -3.02 -7.22
CA VAL A 240 2.06 -3.58 -6.72
C VAL A 240 2.47 -4.88 -7.38
N ASN A 241 1.52 -5.70 -7.86
CA ASN A 241 1.86 -6.92 -8.56
C ASN A 241 2.63 -6.61 -9.86
N ALA A 242 2.15 -5.65 -10.64
CA ALA A 242 2.85 -5.18 -11.82
C ALA A 242 4.21 -4.56 -11.47
N LEU A 243 4.28 -3.71 -10.44
CA LEU A 243 5.55 -3.07 -10.03
C LEU A 243 6.65 -4.08 -9.68
N ARG A 244 6.30 -5.18 -8.99
CA ARG A 244 7.23 -6.25 -8.62
C ARG A 244 7.74 -7.01 -9.84
N HIS A 245 6.84 -7.45 -10.71
CA HIS A 245 7.21 -8.19 -11.93
C HIS A 245 8.02 -7.34 -12.92
N MET A 246 7.85 -6.00 -12.87
CA MET A 246 8.60 -5.05 -13.69
C MET A 246 9.92 -4.56 -13.05
N HIS A 247 10.27 -5.05 -11.86
CA HIS A 247 11.47 -4.66 -11.10
C HIS A 247 11.70 -3.14 -11.07
N VAL A 248 10.65 -2.42 -10.69
CA VAL A 248 10.57 -0.96 -10.86
C VAL A 248 11.55 -0.23 -9.93
N THR A 249 12.20 0.81 -10.48
CA THR A 249 12.71 1.93 -9.68
C THR A 249 11.90 3.17 -9.99
N PHE A 250 11.41 3.88 -8.97
CA PHE A 250 10.91 5.23 -9.16
C PHE A 250 11.73 6.22 -8.34
N ASP A 251 12.05 7.36 -8.95
CA ASP A 251 12.74 8.48 -8.34
C ASP A 251 11.97 9.74 -8.72
N ARG A 252 11.17 10.24 -7.78
CA ARG A 252 10.36 11.43 -8.04
C ARG A 252 11.21 12.66 -8.29
N ARG A 253 12.38 12.78 -7.66
CA ARG A 253 13.25 13.95 -7.75
C ARG A 253 14.02 13.97 -9.04
N GLY A 254 14.61 12.82 -9.40
CA GLY A 254 15.19 12.59 -10.72
C GLY A 254 14.16 12.59 -11.84
N SER A 255 12.86 12.59 -11.52
CA SER A 255 11.75 12.48 -12.47
C SER A 255 11.87 11.21 -13.33
N GLN A 256 12.29 10.09 -12.72
CA GLN A 256 12.56 8.84 -13.42
C GLN A 256 11.67 7.71 -12.93
N PHE A 257 11.10 6.97 -13.87
CA PHE A 257 10.48 5.67 -13.66
C PHE A 257 11.18 4.63 -14.54
N VAL A 258 11.82 3.65 -13.92
CA VAL A 258 12.63 2.64 -14.60
C VAL A 258 11.97 1.28 -14.45
N VAL A 259 11.76 0.60 -15.58
CA VAL A 259 11.26 -0.77 -15.68
C VAL A 259 12.38 -1.67 -16.19
N ARG A 260 12.47 -2.90 -15.68
CA ARG A 260 13.51 -3.86 -16.07
C ARG A 260 12.93 -5.24 -16.30
N LYS A 261 13.58 -6.00 -17.17
CA LYS A 261 13.29 -7.42 -17.41
C LYS A 261 13.79 -8.32 -16.28
N SER A 262 14.83 -7.89 -15.58
CA SER A 262 15.48 -8.67 -14.52
C SER A 262 15.70 -7.81 -13.29
N GLU A 263 15.75 -8.47 -12.15
CA GLU A 263 16.03 -7.87 -10.85
C GLU A 263 17.36 -7.06 -10.87
N PRO A 264 17.35 -5.80 -10.40
CA PRO A 264 18.57 -5.03 -10.22
C PRO A 264 19.35 -5.52 -9.00
N ALA A 265 20.67 -5.37 -9.04
CA ALA A 265 21.50 -5.54 -7.85
C ALA A 265 21.14 -4.50 -6.77
N ALA A 266 21.34 -4.86 -5.50
CA ALA A 266 21.17 -3.95 -4.38
C ALA A 266 22.07 -2.71 -4.56
N PRO A 267 21.53 -1.48 -4.46
CA PRO A 267 22.36 -0.28 -4.53
C PRO A 267 23.33 -0.22 -3.32
N PRO A 268 24.57 0.23 -3.51
CA PRO A 268 25.64 0.10 -2.50
C PRO A 268 25.38 0.84 -1.18
N ASP A 269 24.53 1.87 -1.17
CA ASP A 269 24.20 2.69 -0.01
C ASP A 269 22.69 2.69 0.34
N ALA A 270 21.93 1.75 -0.23
CA ALA A 270 20.49 1.69 0.01
C ALA A 270 20.17 1.06 1.38
N SER A 271 19.16 1.63 2.03
CA SER A 271 18.49 0.97 3.16
C SER A 271 17.52 -0.08 2.64
N ARG A 272 17.64 -1.30 3.17
CA ARG A 272 16.69 -2.38 2.90
C ARG A 272 15.48 -2.27 3.82
N VAL A 273 14.29 -2.26 3.24
CA VAL A 273 13.02 -2.31 3.98
C VAL A 273 12.26 -3.57 3.57
N PRO A 274 12.12 -4.55 4.47
CA PRO A 274 11.27 -5.72 4.22
C PRO A 274 9.81 -5.30 4.02
N LEU A 275 9.16 -5.93 3.05
CA LEU A 275 7.75 -5.73 2.75
C LEU A 275 6.89 -6.90 3.23
N VAL A 276 5.64 -6.58 3.53
CA VAL A 276 4.58 -7.52 3.90
C VAL A 276 3.43 -7.32 2.92
N TYR A 277 2.86 -8.41 2.40
CA TYR A 277 1.79 -8.38 1.41
C TYR A 277 0.51 -9.00 1.94
N VAL A 278 -0.23 -8.29 2.80
CA VAL A 278 -1.47 -8.85 3.37
C VAL A 278 -2.42 -9.25 2.23
N ARG A 279 -2.94 -10.49 2.31
CA ARG A 279 -3.74 -11.14 1.24
C ARG A 279 -3.03 -11.22 -0.13
N GLY A 280 -1.71 -11.10 -0.19
CA GLY A 280 -0.87 -11.15 -1.38
C GLY A 280 -0.77 -9.85 -2.18
N GLY A 281 -1.64 -8.86 -1.93
CA GLY A 281 -1.70 -7.61 -2.70
C GLY A 281 -1.60 -6.32 -1.88
N GLY A 282 -1.90 -6.35 -0.58
CA GLY A 282 -1.82 -5.17 0.29
C GLY A 282 -0.39 -4.92 0.77
N MET A 283 0.32 -4.00 0.14
CA MET A 283 1.72 -3.69 0.50
C MET A 283 1.81 -2.93 1.82
N MET A 284 2.62 -3.47 2.73
CA MET A 284 2.88 -2.90 4.05
C MET A 284 4.37 -2.93 4.36
N MET A 285 4.79 -2.06 5.26
CA MET A 285 6.15 -2.01 5.78
C MET A 285 6.13 -1.76 7.28
N ARG A 286 7.13 -2.27 8.00
CA ARG A 286 7.36 -1.90 9.39
C ARG A 286 8.25 -0.67 9.47
N ALA A 287 7.93 0.22 10.40
CA ALA A 287 8.72 1.40 10.70
C ALA A 287 8.72 1.67 12.21
N ALA A 288 9.76 2.33 12.71
CA ALA A 288 9.75 2.85 14.08
C ALA A 288 9.29 4.31 14.06
N VAL A 289 8.26 4.64 14.83
CA VAL A 289 7.78 6.02 15.02
C VAL A 289 8.32 6.66 16.30
N SER A 290 9.07 5.90 17.11
CA SER A 290 9.68 6.35 18.36
C SER A 290 11.04 5.67 18.54
N SER A 291 11.96 6.32 19.25
CA SER A 291 13.27 5.74 19.61
C SER A 291 13.18 4.70 20.73
N LYS A 292 11.97 4.46 21.25
CA LYS A 292 11.68 3.46 22.29
C LYS A 292 11.32 2.11 21.64
N ASP A 293 11.57 1.02 22.36
CA ASP A 293 11.36 -0.35 21.87
C ASP A 293 9.90 -0.65 21.47
N ASP A 294 8.93 0.06 22.07
CA ASP A 294 7.50 -0.05 21.76
C ASP A 294 7.03 0.85 20.60
N GLY A 295 7.98 1.48 19.89
CA GLY A 295 7.73 2.43 18.80
C GLY A 295 7.49 1.80 17.43
N GLN A 296 7.46 0.47 17.30
CA GLN A 296 7.26 -0.18 16.00
C GLN A 296 5.79 -0.11 15.55
N ALA A 297 5.58 0.18 14.27
CA ALA A 297 4.27 0.24 13.64
C ALA A 297 4.29 -0.48 12.30
N LEU A 298 3.21 -1.21 12.01
CA LEU A 298 2.91 -1.69 10.67
C LEU A 298 2.19 -0.58 9.90
N LEU A 299 2.72 -0.18 8.76
CA LEU A 299 2.20 0.90 7.94
C LEU A 299 1.79 0.36 6.57
N PHE A 300 0.60 0.71 6.13
CA PHE A 300 0.10 0.42 4.79
C PHE A 300 0.73 1.41 3.83
N VAL A 301 1.14 0.95 2.66
CA VAL A 301 1.84 1.80 1.70
C VAL A 301 0.89 2.14 0.57
N ASP A 302 0.46 3.39 0.53
CA ASP A 302 -0.45 3.90 -0.49
C ASP A 302 0.18 5.09 -1.22
N SER A 303 0.95 4.80 -2.27
CA SER A 303 1.57 5.82 -3.12
C SER A 303 0.56 6.68 -3.92
N ALA A 304 -0.74 6.43 -3.83
CA ALA A 304 -1.76 7.34 -4.37
C ALA A 304 -2.19 8.42 -3.36
N GLN A 305 -1.86 8.28 -2.08
CA GLN A 305 -2.06 9.33 -1.08
C GLN A 305 -0.93 10.35 -1.14
N PHE A 306 -1.25 11.64 -1.28
CA PHE A 306 -0.22 12.66 -1.51
C PHE A 306 0.41 13.18 -0.22
N TYR A 307 -0.20 12.89 0.94
CA TYR A 307 0.43 13.16 2.22
C TYR A 307 1.63 12.23 2.46
N PRO A 308 2.61 12.63 3.28
CA PRO A 308 3.78 11.79 3.53
C PRO A 308 3.48 10.60 4.44
N LEU A 309 2.84 10.86 5.57
CA LEU A 309 2.54 9.84 6.57
C LEU A 309 1.23 10.21 7.27
N ALA A 310 0.36 9.24 7.50
CA ALA A 310 -0.78 9.37 8.38
C ALA A 310 -0.68 8.30 9.47
N LEU A 311 -0.83 8.68 10.74
CA LEU A 311 -0.78 7.77 11.87
C LEU A 311 -2.06 7.91 12.70
N ASP A 312 -2.43 6.85 13.40
CA ASP A 312 -3.50 6.98 14.39
C ASP A 312 -3.03 7.78 15.62
N ASP A 313 -4.01 8.27 16.39
CA ASP A 313 -3.74 9.13 17.55
C ASP A 313 -2.88 8.44 18.62
N VAL A 314 -2.95 7.10 18.72
CA VAL A 314 -2.16 6.34 19.70
C VAL A 314 -0.70 6.38 19.31
N LEU A 315 -0.38 6.12 18.04
CA LEU A 315 0.99 6.15 17.54
C LEU A 315 1.54 7.57 17.45
N LEU A 316 0.72 8.56 17.07
CA LEU A 316 1.13 9.96 17.11
C LEU A 316 1.56 10.37 18.52
N LYS A 317 0.81 10.00 19.57
CA LYS A 317 1.23 10.26 20.96
C LYS A 317 2.51 9.50 21.35
N ARG A 318 2.62 8.23 20.97
CA ARG A 318 3.81 7.39 21.27
C ARG A 318 5.07 7.86 20.56
N SER A 319 4.93 8.51 19.40
CA SER A 319 6.05 9.10 18.66
C SER A 319 6.72 10.27 19.38
N GLY A 320 6.06 10.85 20.39
CA GLY A 320 6.50 12.07 21.06
C GLY A 320 6.17 13.34 20.29
N ALA A 321 5.32 13.26 19.24
CA ALA A 321 4.84 14.43 18.53
C ALA A 321 3.98 15.34 19.44
N ASP A 322 4.21 16.65 19.34
CA ASP A 322 3.37 17.64 20.00
C ASP A 322 2.08 17.86 19.19
N LEU A 323 1.00 17.18 19.55
CA LEU A 323 -0.29 17.31 18.85
C LEU A 323 -0.89 18.72 18.95
N ALA A 324 -0.48 19.52 19.94
CA ALA A 324 -0.90 20.92 20.03
C ALA A 324 -0.21 21.80 18.98
N SER A 325 0.87 21.34 18.35
CA SER A 325 1.52 22.01 17.22
C SER A 325 0.87 21.72 15.87
N PHE A 326 0.04 20.68 15.77
CA PHE A 326 -0.59 20.28 14.51
C PHE A 326 -1.60 21.33 14.04
N ARG A 327 -1.57 21.69 12.76
CA ARG A 327 -2.41 22.74 12.16
C ARG A 327 -3.20 22.18 10.98
N THR A 328 -4.41 22.70 10.79
CA THR A 328 -5.19 22.43 9.58
C THR A 328 -4.50 23.08 8.39
N GLU A 329 -4.31 22.34 7.32
CA GLU A 329 -3.78 22.87 6.07
C GLU A 329 -4.87 23.59 5.26
N PRO A 330 -4.55 24.74 4.62
CA PRO A 330 -5.47 25.38 3.69
C PRO A 330 -5.92 24.41 2.59
N GLY A 331 -7.23 24.24 2.44
CA GLY A 331 -7.83 23.35 1.43
C GLY A 331 -7.94 21.87 1.82
N ALA A 332 -7.40 21.46 2.97
CA ALA A 332 -7.65 20.14 3.53
C ALA A 332 -8.99 20.09 4.31
N PRO A 333 -9.61 18.90 4.46
CA PRO A 333 -10.72 18.72 5.40
C PRO A 333 -10.37 19.22 6.80
N GLN A 334 -11.33 19.85 7.50
CA GLN A 334 -11.06 20.49 8.81
C GLN A 334 -10.55 19.53 9.88
N ASN A 335 -10.87 18.25 9.79
CA ASN A 335 -10.40 17.20 10.69
C ASN A 335 -8.97 16.73 10.39
N MET A 336 -8.39 17.09 9.24
CA MET A 336 -7.02 16.74 8.89
C MET A 336 -6.07 17.84 9.34
N LYS A 337 -5.07 17.46 10.14
CA LYS A 337 -4.03 18.38 10.61
C LYS A 337 -2.66 17.83 10.27
N LEU A 338 -1.75 18.70 9.85
CA LEU A 338 -0.34 18.38 9.64
C LEU A 338 0.51 18.86 10.82
N GLY A 339 1.52 18.08 11.14
CA GLY A 339 2.58 18.43 12.07
C GLY A 339 3.83 17.61 11.78
N MET A 340 4.80 17.60 12.69
CA MET A 340 6.07 16.90 12.52
C MET A 340 6.24 15.80 13.57
N LEU A 341 6.75 14.65 13.13
CA LEU A 341 7.27 13.62 14.02
C LEU A 341 8.73 13.93 14.36
N PRO A 342 9.11 13.90 15.64
CA PRO A 342 10.50 14.15 16.03
C PRO A 342 11.45 13.07 15.51
N TYR A 343 10.93 11.84 15.34
CA TYR A 343 11.69 10.66 14.98
C TYR A 343 10.85 9.73 14.11
N PHE A 344 11.46 9.19 13.05
CA PHE A 344 10.91 8.11 12.25
C PHE A 344 12.05 7.28 11.68
N LYS A 345 11.99 5.96 11.80
CA LYS A 345 12.99 5.05 11.26
C LYS A 345 12.40 4.12 10.24
N LEU A 346 13.07 4.01 9.10
CA LEU A 346 12.69 3.13 8.01
C LEU A 346 13.90 2.32 7.52
N GLY A 347 13.90 1.01 7.84
CA GLY A 347 15.08 0.16 7.67
C GLY A 347 16.25 0.68 8.53
N THR A 348 17.36 1.02 7.89
CA THR A 348 18.54 1.61 8.54
C THR A 348 18.51 3.14 8.58
N LEU A 349 17.52 3.80 7.97
CA LEU A 349 17.44 5.27 7.88
C LEU A 349 16.72 5.85 9.08
N ASP A 350 17.40 6.71 9.83
CA ASP A 350 16.81 7.55 10.86
C ASP A 350 16.47 8.93 10.26
N LEU A 351 15.18 9.26 10.23
CA LEU A 351 14.64 10.49 9.64
C LEU A 351 14.15 11.43 10.75
N PRO A 352 14.77 12.61 10.92
CA PRO A 352 14.25 13.63 11.82
C PRO A 352 13.13 14.44 11.16
N GLN A 353 12.20 14.96 11.97
CA GLN A 353 11.20 15.96 11.53
C GLN A 353 10.36 15.50 10.32
N VAL A 354 9.85 14.26 10.36
CA VAL A 354 9.01 13.73 9.28
C VAL A 354 7.62 14.33 9.37
N PRO A 355 7.10 14.99 8.31
CA PRO A 355 5.74 15.50 8.35
C PRO A 355 4.74 14.35 8.45
N ALA A 356 3.73 14.53 9.29
CA ALA A 356 2.68 13.54 9.52
C ALA A 356 1.31 14.19 9.66
N MET A 357 0.28 13.42 9.27
CA MET A 357 -1.11 13.80 9.28
C MET A 357 -1.85 13.12 10.43
N GLN A 358 -2.61 13.92 11.17
CA GLN A 358 -3.64 13.48 12.10
C GLN A 358 -5.01 13.54 11.43
N GLY A 359 -5.89 12.60 11.75
CA GLY A 359 -7.31 12.64 11.35
C GLY A 359 -7.62 12.06 9.97
N ALA A 360 -6.67 11.38 9.33
CA ALA A 360 -6.92 10.60 8.13
C ALA A 360 -7.92 9.45 8.41
N PRO A 361 -8.77 9.06 7.43
CA PRO A 361 -9.76 8.00 7.60
C PRO A 361 -9.11 6.60 7.60
N LEU A 362 -8.37 6.29 8.66
CA LEU A 362 -7.64 5.01 8.78
C LEU A 362 -8.56 3.81 9.04
N SER A 363 -9.80 4.04 9.47
CA SER A 363 -10.81 3.00 9.73
C SER A 363 -11.07 2.12 8.52
N ASP A 364 -11.11 2.73 7.33
CA ASP A 364 -11.47 2.04 6.10
C ASP A 364 -10.38 1.03 5.75
N TYR A 365 -9.10 1.43 5.87
CA TYR A 365 -7.96 0.52 5.74
C TYR A 365 -7.99 -0.58 6.80
N LYS A 366 -8.19 -0.22 8.09
CA LYS A 366 -8.22 -1.17 9.21
C LYS A 366 -9.30 -2.25 9.03
N SER A 367 -10.46 -1.89 8.48
CA SER A 367 -11.56 -2.84 8.26
C SER A 367 -11.30 -3.86 7.14
N ASN A 368 -10.35 -3.57 6.24
CA ASN A 368 -10.06 -4.39 5.06
C ASN A 368 -8.98 -5.45 5.32
N PHE A 369 -8.21 -5.32 6.40
CA PHE A 369 -7.07 -6.18 6.69
C PHE A 369 -7.18 -6.87 8.06
N ASP A 370 -6.62 -8.06 8.19
CA ASP A 370 -6.60 -8.84 9.43
C ASP A 370 -5.33 -8.58 10.25
N VAL A 371 -4.82 -7.34 10.22
CA VAL A 371 -3.59 -6.90 10.89
C VAL A 371 -3.80 -5.59 11.65
N ASP A 372 -2.94 -5.34 12.63
CA ASP A 372 -2.98 -4.15 13.48
C ASP A 372 -2.26 -2.99 12.79
N LEU A 373 -2.99 -2.34 11.88
CA LEU A 373 -2.47 -1.22 11.12
C LEU A 373 -2.25 0.02 12.00
N GLY A 374 -1.05 0.58 11.96
CA GLY A 374 -0.70 1.81 12.67
C GLY A 374 -0.93 3.10 11.87
N GLY A 375 -0.88 3.01 10.55
CA GLY A 375 -0.96 4.18 9.69
C GLY A 375 -0.76 3.89 8.21
N VAL A 376 -0.61 4.95 7.43
CA VAL A 376 -0.42 4.90 5.97
C VAL A 376 0.78 5.74 5.58
N VAL A 377 1.74 5.13 4.88
CA VAL A 377 2.81 5.82 4.15
C VAL A 377 2.28 6.24 2.79
N GLY A 378 2.35 7.52 2.47
CA GLY A 378 1.94 8.05 1.17
C GLY A 378 3.11 8.47 0.29
N ALA A 379 2.76 8.94 -0.91
CA ALA A 379 3.68 9.43 -1.93
C ALA A 379 4.59 10.56 -1.42
N GLY A 380 4.10 11.39 -0.49
CA GLY A 380 4.90 12.48 0.07
C GLY A 380 6.19 11.99 0.71
N LEU A 381 6.15 10.86 1.43
CA LEU A 381 7.33 10.28 2.08
C LEU A 381 8.16 9.51 1.06
N LEU A 382 7.52 8.70 0.21
CA LEU A 382 8.21 7.92 -0.81
C LEU A 382 8.97 8.80 -1.82
N SER A 383 8.47 10.00 -2.12
CA SER A 383 9.11 10.97 -3.02
C SER A 383 10.42 11.56 -2.50
N ALA A 384 10.73 11.35 -1.21
CA ALA A 384 12.02 11.73 -0.64
C ALA A 384 13.15 10.76 -1.04
N PHE A 385 12.79 9.57 -1.55
CA PHE A 385 13.71 8.50 -1.88
C PHE A 385 13.68 8.20 -3.37
N ARG A 386 14.81 7.67 -3.86
CA ARG A 386 14.80 6.75 -4.98
C ARG A 386 14.46 5.37 -4.43
N VAL A 387 13.36 4.80 -4.91
CA VAL A 387 12.79 3.56 -4.40
C VAL A 387 12.94 2.49 -5.47
N THR A 388 13.63 1.40 -5.15
CA THR A 388 13.76 0.23 -6.05
C THR A 388 13.11 -0.98 -5.41
N PHE A 389 12.20 -1.64 -6.13
CA PHE A 389 11.72 -2.96 -5.74
C PHE A 389 12.83 -3.99 -5.94
N GLY A 390 13.11 -4.78 -4.90
CA GLY A 390 14.09 -5.85 -4.94
C GLY A 390 13.67 -7.06 -4.12
N ASP A 391 14.51 -8.08 -4.14
CA ASP A 391 14.28 -9.44 -3.64
C ASP A 391 12.98 -10.04 -4.19
N GLU A 392 12.77 -9.96 -5.50
CA GLU A 392 11.53 -10.32 -6.20
C GLU A 392 10.31 -9.52 -5.69
N GLY A 393 10.59 -8.28 -5.27
CA GLY A 393 9.61 -7.38 -4.69
C GLY A 393 9.29 -7.64 -3.22
N ARG A 394 10.06 -8.49 -2.50
CA ARG A 394 9.91 -8.68 -1.04
C ARG A 394 10.56 -7.57 -0.22
N ALA A 395 11.31 -6.68 -0.85
CA ALA A 395 11.91 -5.54 -0.19
C ALA A 395 11.88 -4.28 -1.06
N LEU A 396 11.98 -3.13 -0.40
CA LEU A 396 12.39 -1.88 -1.04
C LEU A 396 13.84 -1.59 -0.69
N TRP A 397 14.59 -1.16 -1.69
CA TRP A 397 15.85 -0.44 -1.53
C TRP A 397 15.55 1.04 -1.56
N LEU A 398 15.85 1.74 -0.47
CA LEU A 398 15.64 3.18 -0.32
C LEU A 398 16.99 3.90 -0.36
N GLU A 399 17.17 4.72 -1.38
CA GLU A 399 18.31 5.60 -1.51
C GLU A 399 17.84 7.02 -1.18
N ILE A 400 18.45 7.64 -0.16
CA ILE A 400 18.20 9.05 0.14
C ILE A 400 19.19 9.90 -0.64
N ASP A 401 18.70 11.02 -1.20
CA ASP A 401 19.59 12.01 -1.78
C ASP A 401 20.50 12.59 -0.67
N PRO A 402 21.83 12.45 -0.79
CA PRO A 402 22.77 12.98 0.20
C PRO A 402 22.60 14.48 0.46
N ALA A 403 22.08 15.25 -0.51
CA ALA A 403 21.81 16.67 -0.34
C ALA A 403 20.77 16.98 0.76
N LEU A 404 19.88 16.04 1.10
CA LEU A 404 18.94 16.18 2.22
C LEU A 404 19.58 15.94 3.58
N MET A 405 20.54 15.01 3.63
CA MET A 405 21.21 14.63 4.87
C MET A 405 22.20 15.70 5.34
N GLN A 406 22.61 16.61 4.45
CA GLN A 406 23.48 17.74 4.77
C GLN A 406 22.76 18.88 5.51
N GLY A 407 21.42 18.79 5.67
CA GLY A 407 20.61 19.86 6.23
C GLY A 407 20.58 21.08 5.30
N ALA A 408 19.52 21.88 5.37
CA ALA A 408 19.64 23.26 4.92
C ALA A 408 20.84 23.87 5.65
N PRO A 409 21.72 24.65 4.99
CA PRO A 409 22.77 25.36 5.70
C PRO A 409 22.10 26.11 6.85
N GLN A 410 22.51 25.78 8.09
CA GLN A 410 22.18 26.61 9.24
C GLN A 410 22.47 28.04 8.81
N ASN A 411 21.44 28.90 8.84
CA ASN A 411 21.51 30.30 8.47
C ASN A 411 22.91 30.84 8.73
N GLY A 412 23.71 30.93 7.67
CA GLY A 412 24.94 31.68 7.71
C GLY A 412 24.52 33.07 8.15
N ALA A 413 25.15 33.54 9.23
CA ALA A 413 25.08 34.94 9.62
C ALA A 413 25.12 35.82 8.35
N PRO A 414 24.35 36.92 8.29
CA PRO A 414 24.29 37.76 7.10
C PRO A 414 25.71 38.03 6.61
N ALA A 415 25.99 37.57 5.40
CA ALA A 415 27.25 37.86 4.74
C ALA A 415 27.45 39.37 4.81
N VAL A 416 28.50 39.79 5.52
CA VAL A 416 28.95 41.18 5.47
C VAL A 416 29.23 41.45 4.00
N ALA A 417 28.41 42.31 3.40
CA ALA A 417 28.55 42.68 2.01
C ALA A 417 29.98 43.22 1.80
N GLU A 418 30.76 42.52 0.98
CA GLU A 418 31.97 43.08 0.43
C GLU A 418 31.59 44.34 -0.35
N PRO A 419 32.28 45.47 -0.14
CA PRO A 419 31.95 46.70 -0.85
C PRO A 419 32.20 46.49 -2.35
N PRO A 420 31.28 46.96 -3.21
CA PRO A 420 31.43 46.79 -4.65
C PRO A 420 32.69 47.50 -5.16
N PRO A 421 33.40 46.92 -6.15
CA PRO A 421 34.54 47.58 -6.78
C PRO A 421 34.10 48.91 -7.40
N ALA A 422 34.90 49.95 -7.16
CA ALA A 422 34.65 51.31 -7.63
C ALA A 422 34.40 51.35 -9.15
N GLN A 423 33.19 51.74 -9.53
CA GLN A 423 32.86 52.06 -10.92
C GLN A 423 33.58 53.34 -11.33
N ALA A 424 34.29 53.29 -12.44
CA ALA A 424 34.86 54.45 -13.11
C ALA A 424 33.73 55.42 -13.54
N PRO A 425 33.94 56.74 -13.48
CA PRO A 425 32.88 57.73 -13.70
C PRO A 425 32.35 57.69 -15.14
N ALA A 426 31.03 57.54 -15.24
CA ALA A 426 30.26 57.65 -16.47
C ALA A 426 30.31 59.09 -17.02
N ALA A 427 30.49 59.20 -18.34
CA ALA A 427 30.35 60.45 -19.07
C ALA A 427 28.87 60.90 -19.12
N ALA A 428 28.68 62.22 -19.03
CA ALA A 428 27.39 62.90 -18.95
C ALA A 428 26.57 62.82 -20.26
N PRO A 429 25.23 63.04 -20.18
CA PRO A 429 24.25 62.64 -21.19
C PRO A 429 24.01 63.71 -22.27
N THR A 430 23.78 63.27 -23.51
CA THR A 430 23.17 64.09 -24.58
C THR A 430 21.65 63.93 -24.58
N ALA A 431 20.97 65.08 -24.72
CA ALA A 431 19.54 65.29 -24.60
C ALA A 431 18.67 64.59 -25.70
N PRO A 432 17.36 64.41 -25.45
CA PRO A 432 16.48 63.62 -26.31
C PRO A 432 15.77 64.44 -27.40
N ALA A 433 15.62 63.84 -28.59
CA ALA A 433 14.73 64.32 -29.66
C ALA A 433 13.41 63.53 -29.64
N ALA A 434 12.34 64.23 -30.03
CA ALA A 434 10.94 63.88 -29.80
C ALA A 434 10.33 62.81 -30.73
N ALA A 435 9.14 62.35 -30.31
CA ALA A 435 8.28 61.25 -30.76
C ALA A 435 7.85 61.24 -32.26
N PRO A 436 7.20 60.15 -32.71
CA PRO A 436 5.73 60.21 -32.74
C PRO A 436 4.97 58.92 -32.34
N LYS A 437 3.69 59.15 -32.01
CA LYS A 437 2.63 58.23 -31.56
C LYS A 437 2.10 57.30 -32.68
N ALA A 438 1.67 56.10 -32.30
CA ALA A 438 0.47 55.35 -32.74
C ALA A 438 0.62 53.88 -32.29
N GLY A 439 -0.35 53.12 -31.82
CA GLY A 439 -1.79 53.29 -31.68
C GLY A 439 -2.32 52.15 -30.79
N ALA A 440 -3.43 52.43 -30.09
CA ALA A 440 -4.10 51.48 -29.22
C ALA A 440 -4.93 50.48 -30.04
N ALA A 441 -4.89 49.20 -29.67
CA ALA A 441 -5.79 48.17 -30.16
C ALA A 441 -6.49 47.46 -28.99
N PRO A 442 -7.71 46.94 -29.19
CA PRO A 442 -8.77 46.99 -28.17
C PRO A 442 -8.92 45.72 -27.33
N LYS A 443 -9.55 45.93 -26.16
CA LYS A 443 -9.89 44.98 -25.11
C LYS A 443 -10.89 43.91 -25.61
N PRO A 444 -10.66 42.60 -25.39
CA PRO A 444 -11.64 41.56 -25.74
C PRO A 444 -12.88 41.61 -24.85
N ALA A 445 -14.03 41.42 -25.48
CA ALA A 445 -15.36 41.42 -24.87
C ALA A 445 -15.62 40.16 -24.01
N ALA A 446 -16.36 40.33 -22.92
CA ALA A 446 -16.79 39.27 -22.02
C ALA A 446 -17.84 38.34 -22.67
N PRO A 447 -17.81 37.02 -22.42
CA PRO A 447 -18.78 36.07 -22.95
C PRO A 447 -20.16 36.21 -22.28
N LYS A 448 -21.22 36.15 -23.10
CA LYS A 448 -22.63 36.11 -22.69
C LYS A 448 -22.97 34.79 -21.99
N ALA A 449 -23.69 34.88 -20.87
CA ALA A 449 -24.23 33.73 -20.14
C ALA A 449 -25.33 32.99 -20.95
N PRO A 450 -25.38 31.64 -20.91
CA PRO A 450 -26.44 30.87 -21.56
C PRO A 450 -27.76 30.94 -20.77
N ALA A 451 -28.86 30.97 -21.53
CA ALA A 451 -30.22 31.04 -21.03
C ALA A 451 -30.67 29.73 -20.34
N LYS A 452 -31.42 29.88 -19.24
CA LYS A 452 -32.09 28.79 -18.51
C LYS A 452 -33.10 28.05 -19.41
N PRO A 453 -33.11 26.71 -19.44
CA PRO A 453 -34.24 25.94 -19.98
C PRO A 453 -35.47 26.05 -19.08
N LYS A 454 -36.64 26.23 -19.70
CA LYS A 454 -37.96 26.13 -19.05
C LYS A 454 -38.20 24.69 -18.60
N ALA A 455 -38.68 24.55 -17.37
CA ALA A 455 -39.20 23.30 -16.83
C ALA A 455 -40.60 23.07 -17.41
N ASP A 456 -40.76 21.99 -18.20
CA ASP A 456 -42.06 21.43 -18.48
C ASP A 456 -42.43 20.41 -17.40
N SER A 457 -43.69 20.51 -17.01
CA SER A 457 -44.35 19.76 -15.94
C SER A 457 -45.39 18.84 -16.56
N LYS A 458 -45.75 17.78 -15.80
CA LYS A 458 -46.81 16.77 -16.03
C LYS A 458 -46.38 15.65 -16.98
N GLY A 459 -46.70 14.38 -16.73
CA GLY A 459 -47.48 13.63 -15.74
C GLY A 459 -47.11 12.15 -15.98
N ALA A 460 -47.30 11.17 -15.11
CA ALA A 460 -48.51 10.65 -14.47
C ALA A 460 -48.35 9.11 -14.52
N ALA A 461 -48.63 8.46 -13.39
CA ALA A 461 -49.10 7.08 -13.21
C ALA A 461 -48.82 6.02 -14.30
N GLN A 462 -48.05 4.98 -13.96
CA GLN A 462 -48.56 3.66 -13.54
C GLN A 462 -47.42 2.82 -12.93
#